data_AF-A0A520KVS7-F1
#
_entry.id   AF-A0A520KVS7-F1
#
_cell.length_a   1.000
_cell.length_b   1.000
_cell.length_c   1.000
_cell.angle_alpha   90.00
_cell.angle_beta   90.00
_cell.angle_gamma   90.00
#
_symmetry.space_group_name_H-M   'P 1'
#
loop_
_entity.id
_entity.type
_entity.pdbx_description
1 polymer ?
#
loop_
_entity_poly.entity_id
_entity_poly.type
_entity_poly.pdbx_seq_one_letter_code
_entity_poly.pdbx_strand_id
1 'polypeptide(L)' 'MKEDLKVELFGEKDTEELERLFKVVWKDASKYPSKWLEMRRYSKEKILAEMNEGYNYFGVRKD' A
#
# COMPACT_ATOMS: atom_id res chain seq x y z
N MET A 1 -4.33 3.67 27.19
CA MET A 1 -3.38 4.53 26.48
C MET A 1 -3.99 4.86 25.13
N LYS A 2 -4.14 6.13 24.77
CA LYS A 2 -4.48 6.50 23.38
C LYS A 2 -3.26 6.17 22.54
N GLU A 3 -3.43 5.36 21.51
CA GLU A 3 -2.39 5.19 20.49
C GLU A 3 -2.34 6.49 19.68
N ASP A 4 -1.18 7.15 19.64
CA ASP A 4 -0.97 8.32 18.82
C ASP A 4 -0.78 7.87 17.37
N LEU A 5 -1.90 7.75 16.67
CA LEU A 5 -1.94 7.43 15.24
C LEU A 5 -1.60 8.67 14.43
N LYS A 6 -0.58 8.60 13.57
CA LYS A 6 -0.22 9.67 12.64
C LYS A 6 -0.43 9.23 11.20
N VAL A 7 -0.99 10.13 10.41
CA VAL A 7 -1.09 9.96 8.96
C VAL A 7 0.18 10.51 8.33
N GLU A 8 0.85 9.72 7.52
CA GLU A 8 2.06 10.10 6.80
C GLU A 8 1.85 9.98 5.29
N LEU A 9 2.46 10.90 4.54
CA LEU A 9 2.65 10.76 3.10
C LEU A 9 3.85 9.83 2.87
N PHE A 10 3.62 8.74 2.16
CA PHE A 10 4.66 7.80 1.78
C PHE A 10 5.44 8.28 0.55
N GLY A 11 6.73 8.02 0.56
CA GLY A 11 7.63 8.28 -0.56
C GLY A 11 8.28 7.00 -1.09
N GLU A 12 9.27 7.17 -1.96
CA GLU A 12 9.98 6.07 -2.62
C GLU A 12 10.56 5.04 -1.62
N LYS A 13 11.06 5.50 -0.47
CA LYS A 13 11.61 4.62 0.59
C LYS A 13 10.58 3.63 1.16
N ASP A 14 9.29 3.96 1.08
CA ASP A 14 8.20 3.17 1.66
C ASP A 14 7.63 2.15 0.67
N THR A 15 8.04 2.19 -0.60
CA THR A 15 7.49 1.36 -1.68
C THR A 15 7.61 -0.14 -1.43
N GLU A 16 8.70 -0.60 -0.80
CA GLU A 16 8.87 -2.01 -0.42
C GLU A 16 7.91 -2.45 0.70
N GLU A 17 7.63 -1.55 1.66
CA GLU A 17 6.66 -1.81 2.71
C GLU A 17 5.25 -1.87 2.12
N LEU A 18 4.91 -0.94 1.22
CA LEU A 18 3.65 -0.91 0.52
C LEU A 18 3.41 -2.16 -0.33
N GLU A 19 4.42 -2.63 -1.08
CA GLU A 19 4.31 -3.88 -1.84
C GLU A 19 3.99 -5.07 -0.93
N ARG A 20 4.71 -5.21 0.20
CA ARG A 20 4.44 -6.27 1.18
C ARG A 20 3.02 -6.17 1.71
N LEU A 21 2.58 -4.97 2.06
CA LEU A 21 1.23 -4.73 2.58
C LEU A 21 0.16 -5.11 1.55
N PHE A 22 0.31 -4.68 0.29
CA PHE A 22 -0.64 -5.02 -0.77
C PHE A 22 -0.72 -6.54 -1.00
N LYS A 23 0.41 -7.24 -0.98
CA LYS A 23 0.42 -8.72 -1.11
C LYS A 23 -0.32 -9.41 0.03
N VAL A 24 -0.16 -8.94 1.27
CA VAL A 24 -0.82 -9.50 2.45
C VAL A 24 -2.32 -9.20 2.42
N VAL A 25 -2.70 -7.93 2.28
CA VAL A 25 -4.11 -7.49 2.37
C VAL A 25 -4.97 -8.11 1.25
N TRP A 26 -4.45 -8.17 0.02
CA TRP A 26 -5.19 -8.73 -1.12
C TRP A 26 -5.17 -10.26 -1.19
N LYS A 27 -4.35 -10.94 -0.37
CA LYS A 27 -4.42 -12.41 -0.26
C LYS A 27 -5.74 -12.87 0.35
N ASP A 28 -6.20 -12.18 1.38
CA ASP A 28 -7.34 -12.63 2.19
C ASP A 28 -8.66 -11.91 1.85
N ALA A 29 -8.65 -11.08 0.80
CA ALA A 29 -9.80 -10.28 0.38
C ALA A 29 -10.83 -11.09 -0.46
N SER A 30 -11.25 -12.25 0.05
CA SER A 30 -12.12 -13.24 -0.62
C SER A 30 -13.49 -12.72 -1.08
N LYS A 31 -13.89 -11.53 -0.60
CA LYS A 31 -15.12 -10.84 -1.01
C LYS A 31 -15.03 -10.23 -2.42
N TYR A 32 -13.83 -10.10 -2.98
CA TYR A 32 -13.61 -9.53 -4.32
C TYR A 32 -13.29 -10.61 -5.35
N PRO A 33 -13.57 -10.35 -6.65
CA PRO A 33 -13.19 -11.26 -7.73
C PRO A 33 -11.68 -11.51 -7.76
N SER A 34 -11.26 -12.73 -8.06
CA SER A 34 -9.83 -13.12 -8.11
C SER A 34 -8.98 -12.21 -9.00
N LYS A 35 -9.53 -11.77 -10.14
CA LYS A 35 -8.86 -10.82 -11.04
C LYS A 35 -8.49 -9.51 -10.35
N TRP A 36 -9.34 -9.01 -9.45
CA TRP A 36 -9.06 -7.78 -8.70
C TRP A 36 -7.96 -7.99 -7.67
N LEU A 37 -7.93 -9.16 -7.03
CA LEU A 37 -6.87 -9.53 -6.09
C LEU A 37 -5.51 -9.49 -6.77
N GLU A 38 -5.40 -10.15 -7.92
CA GLU A 38 -4.15 -10.19 -8.69
C GLU A 38 -3.74 -8.80 -9.19
N MET A 39 -4.70 -8.02 -9.70
CA MET A 39 -4.41 -6.65 -10.15
C MET A 39 -3.89 -5.75 -9.03
N ARG A 40 -4.36 -5.94 -7.80
CA ARG A 40 -4.08 -5.04 -6.67
C ARG A 40 -2.87 -5.43 -5.81
N ARG A 41 -2.24 -6.57 -6.08
CA ARG A 41 -0.92 -6.93 -5.54
C ARG A 41 0.18 -6.16 -6.27
N TYR A 42 0.21 -4.85 -6.09
CA TYR A 42 1.17 -3.99 -6.77
C TYR A 42 2.61 -4.33 -6.36
N SER A 43 3.50 -4.34 -7.35
CA SER A 43 4.94 -4.42 -7.12
C SER A 43 5.50 -3.06 -6.73
N LYS A 44 6.70 -3.04 -6.16
CA LYS A 44 7.44 -1.82 -5.85
C LYS A 44 7.54 -0.89 -7.06
N GLU A 45 7.84 -1.44 -8.23
CA GLU A 45 8.04 -0.68 -9.48
C GLU A 45 6.75 0.00 -9.92
N LYS A 46 5.60 -0.68 -9.78
CA LYS A 46 4.30 -0.10 -10.11
C LYS A 46 3.94 1.05 -9.16
N ILE A 47 4.19 0.87 -7.87
CA ILE A 47 3.92 1.92 -6.86
C ILE A 47 4.81 3.14 -7.13
N LEU A 48 6.09 2.92 -7.42
CA LEU A 48 7.03 3.99 -7.76
C LEU A 48 6.63 4.71 -9.06
N ALA A 49 6.19 3.97 -10.08
CA ALA A 49 5.68 4.55 -11.33
C ALA A 49 4.46 5.44 -11.07
N GLU A 50 3.49 4.99 -10.26
CA GLU A 50 2.35 5.80 -9.87
C GLU A 50 2.76 7.05 -9.08
N MET A 51 3.72 6.94 -8.14
CA MET A 51 4.26 8.11 -7.45
C MET A 51 4.88 9.13 -8.43
N ASN A 52 5.64 8.66 -9.41
CA ASN A 52 6.23 9.51 -10.45
C ASN A 52 5.18 10.13 -11.39
N GLU A 53 4.04 9.48 -11.58
CA GLU A 53 2.87 10.00 -12.31
C GLU A 53 2.04 10.99 -11.48
N GLY A 54 2.38 11.20 -10.20
CA GLY A 54 1.74 12.18 -9.31
C GLY A 54 0.68 11.59 -8.37
N TYR A 55 0.58 10.25 -8.27
CA TYR A 55 -0.28 9.61 -7.29
C TYR A 55 0.35 9.70 -5.90
N ASN A 56 -0.47 10.05 -4.90
CA ASN A 56 -0.04 10.16 -3.51
C ASN A 56 -0.51 8.95 -2.71
N TYR A 57 0.42 8.33 -1.99
CA TYR A 57 0.14 7.21 -1.09
C TYR A 57 0.22 7.70 0.35
N PHE A 58 -0.82 7.41 1.14
CA PHE A 58 -0.87 7.75 2.56
C PHE A 58 -1.08 6.50 3.41
N GLY A 59 -0.56 6.51 4.63
CA GLY A 59 -0.85 5.48 5.60
C GLY A 59 -0.79 5.98 7.02
N VAL A 60 -1.26 5.12 7.93
CA VAL A 60 -1.25 5.39 9.36
C VAL A 60 -0.10 4.63 9.99
N ARG A 61 0.83 5.33 10.63
CA ARG A 61 1.86 4.73 11.48
C ARG A 61 1.51 4.96 12.95
N LYS A 62 1.85 3.97 13.78
CA LYS A 62 1.86 4.09 15.25
C LYS A 62 3.26 4.56 15.64
N ASP A 63 3.36 5.65 16.37
CA ASP A 63 4.61 6.06 17.04
C ASP A 63 4.97 5.10 18.17
#